data_AF-A0A2K5UBZ5-F1
#
_entry.id   AF-A0A2K5UBZ5-F1
#
_cell.length_a   1.000
_cell.length_b   1.000
_cell.length_c   1.000
_cell.angle_alpha   90.00
_cell.angle_beta   90.00
_cell.angle_gamma   90.00
#
_symmetry.space_group_name_H-M   'P 1'
#
loop_
_entity.id
_entity.type
_entity.pdbx_description
1 polymer ?
#
loop_
_entity_poly.entity_id
_entity_poly.type
_entity_poly.pdbx_seq_one_letter_code
_entity_poly.pdbx_strand_id
1 'polypeptide(L)'
;MASASSQPSLAVGFPSLDPGVPSCTVSSASGIKSPMASEVLYASGMPIKKTGHRGVDSSGETTYKKTPSSALKGAIQLGITHTVGSLSTKPERDVLMQDFYVVESIFFPSEGSKLTPAHHYNDFRFKTYAPVAFRYFRELFGIPPDDYLCSLCSEPLIELCSSGASGSLFYVSSDDDFIIKTVQHKEAEFLQKLLPGYYLNLNQNPRTLLPKFYGLYCVQAGGKNIRIVVMNNLLPRSVKMHTKYDLKGSTYKRRASQKEREKPLPTFKDLDFLQDIPDETLRMLTTSTTLENLNVQSQSSPIKRKASEDLVRDSASL
;
A
#
# COMPACT_ATOMS: atom_id res chain seq x y z
N MET A 1 -45.77 5.41 45.20
CA MET A 1 -45.90 4.10 45.85
C MET A 1 -45.98 3.02 44.79
N ALA A 2 -45.48 1.82 45.12
CA ALA A 2 -45.21 0.65 44.27
C ALA A 2 -43.93 0.78 43.42
N SER A 3 -42.73 0.44 43.92
CA SER A 3 -42.18 -0.83 44.44
C SER A 3 -41.39 -1.58 43.37
N ALA A 4 -40.08 -1.57 43.57
CA ALA A 4 -39.06 -2.28 42.82
C ALA A 4 -39.18 -3.80 42.96
N SER A 5 -38.84 -4.52 41.90
CA SER A 5 -38.45 -5.93 41.96
C SER A 5 -37.17 -6.12 41.16
N SER A 6 -36.08 -6.26 41.91
CA SER A 6 -34.76 -6.67 41.48
C SER A 6 -34.72 -8.18 41.25
N GLN A 7 -34.07 -8.61 40.17
CA GLN A 7 -33.54 -9.96 40.02
C GLN A 7 -32.12 -9.92 39.44
N PRO A 8 -31.27 -10.91 39.76
CA PRO A 8 -29.82 -10.76 39.78
C PRO A 8 -29.18 -11.12 38.44
N SER A 9 -28.23 -10.29 38.00
CA SER A 9 -27.31 -10.63 36.91
C SER A 9 -26.22 -11.55 37.44
N LEU A 10 -26.23 -12.80 36.97
CA LEU A 10 -25.19 -13.80 37.20
C LEU A 10 -23.87 -13.35 36.57
N ALA A 11 -22.84 -13.23 37.41
CA ALA A 11 -21.45 -13.17 37.00
C ALA A 11 -21.02 -14.55 36.47
N VAL A 12 -20.51 -14.59 35.24
CA VAL A 12 -19.80 -15.76 34.71
C VAL A 12 -18.37 -15.32 34.41
N GLY A 13 -17.44 -15.95 35.11
CA GLY A 13 -16.02 -15.66 35.11
C GLY A 13 -15.35 -15.98 33.77
N PHE A 14 -14.34 -15.17 33.47
CA PHE A 14 -13.35 -15.41 32.43
C PHE A 14 -12.45 -16.61 32.81
N PRO A 15 -12.23 -17.59 31.92
CA PRO A 15 -11.08 -18.45 32.01
C PRO A 15 -9.89 -17.83 31.28
N SER A 16 -8.82 -17.65 32.04
CA SER A 16 -7.45 -17.40 31.60
C SER A 16 -6.96 -18.52 30.66
N LEU A 17 -6.45 -18.12 29.48
CA LEU A 17 -5.79 -19.01 28.53
C LEU A 17 -4.37 -18.49 28.25
N ASP A 18 -3.40 -19.22 28.80
CA ASP A 18 -2.00 -19.21 28.38
C ASP A 18 -1.86 -19.76 26.95
N PRO A 19 -1.01 -19.19 26.09
CA PRO A 19 -0.65 -19.79 24.81
C PRO A 19 0.63 -20.62 24.92
N GLY A 20 0.51 -21.94 24.75
CA GLY A 20 1.63 -22.86 24.53
C GLY A 20 1.55 -23.50 23.15
N VAL A 21 2.50 -23.19 22.26
CA VAL A 21 2.83 -23.96 21.04
C VAL A 21 4.36 -23.77 20.77
N PRO A 22 5.06 -24.67 20.05
CA PRO A 22 6.16 -25.44 20.60
C PRO A 22 7.53 -24.93 20.13
N SER A 23 8.53 -25.03 21.00
CA SER A 23 9.93 -24.82 20.64
C SER A 23 10.57 -26.16 20.25
N CYS A 24 11.20 -26.21 19.07
CA CYS A 24 12.01 -27.34 18.63
C CYS A 24 13.25 -27.48 19.51
N THR A 25 13.36 -28.63 20.17
CA THR A 25 14.51 -29.12 20.93
C THR A 25 15.74 -29.39 20.05
N VAL A 26 16.92 -28.99 20.53
CA VAL A 26 18.19 -29.66 20.22
C VAL A 26 18.88 -29.98 21.54
N SER A 27 19.26 -31.26 21.67
CA SER A 27 19.80 -31.89 22.87
C SER A 27 21.33 -32.06 22.81
N SER A 28 21.92 -32.34 24.00
CA SER A 28 23.28 -32.84 24.33
C SER A 28 24.38 -31.78 24.55
N ALA A 29 24.82 -31.51 25.80
CA ALA A 29 25.77 -32.22 26.70
C ALA A 29 27.25 -31.85 26.40
N SER A 30 28.21 -31.60 27.30
CA SER A 30 28.41 -31.62 28.76
C SER A 30 29.83 -31.07 29.06
N GLY A 31 30.12 -30.50 30.25
CA GLY A 31 31.48 -30.58 30.86
C GLY A 31 32.30 -29.30 31.15
N ILE A 32 32.16 -28.78 32.37
CA ILE A 32 33.12 -28.14 33.32
C ILE A 32 34.49 -27.59 32.82
N LYS A 33 34.75 -26.28 33.05
CA LYS A 33 35.79 -25.66 33.95
C LYS A 33 36.13 -24.21 33.55
N SER A 34 36.11 -23.30 34.54
CA SER A 34 36.65 -21.92 34.51
C SER A 34 38.16 -21.95 34.83
N PRO A 35 39.03 -21.04 34.30
CA PRO A 35 39.29 -19.75 34.97
C PRO A 35 39.62 -18.53 34.07
N MET A 36 39.26 -17.36 34.61
CA MET A 36 39.81 -15.99 34.50
C MET A 36 40.25 -15.34 33.17
N ALA A 37 39.64 -14.15 32.99
CA ALA A 37 40.19 -12.86 32.54
C ALA A 37 40.74 -12.73 31.11
N SER A 38 40.00 -11.98 30.29
CA SER A 38 40.51 -10.96 29.37
C SER A 38 39.33 -10.09 28.90
N GLU A 39 39.40 -8.79 29.15
CA GLU A 39 38.50 -7.79 28.57
C GLU A 39 38.56 -7.87 27.04
N VAL A 40 37.42 -8.13 26.40
CA VAL A 40 37.26 -7.97 24.96
C VAL A 40 35.93 -7.26 24.71
N LEU A 41 36.01 -6.03 24.21
CA LEU A 41 34.90 -5.28 23.62
C LEU A 41 34.22 -6.16 22.55
N TYR A 42 33.02 -6.66 22.82
CA TYR A 42 32.16 -7.20 21.77
C TYR A 42 31.41 -6.04 21.10
N ALA A 43 31.97 -5.56 19.99
CA ALA A 43 31.22 -4.82 18.99
C ALA A 43 30.19 -5.78 18.34
N SER A 44 28.98 -5.85 18.88
CA SER A 44 27.87 -6.59 18.27
C SER A 44 27.23 -5.79 17.14
N GLY A 45 27.96 -5.64 16.03
CA GLY A 45 27.43 -5.12 14.78
C GLY A 45 26.75 -6.22 13.96
N MET A 46 25.55 -6.66 14.36
CA MET A 46 24.68 -7.40 13.44
C MET A 46 24.39 -6.48 12.24
N PRO A 47 24.64 -6.90 10.98
CA PRO A 47 24.46 -6.03 9.84
C PRO A 47 22.97 -5.68 9.69
N ILE A 48 22.64 -4.43 9.98
CA ILE A 48 21.31 -3.86 9.75
C ILE A 48 20.98 -4.07 8.28
N LYS A 49 20.07 -5.02 7.98
CA LYS A 49 19.60 -5.29 6.62
C LYS A 49 18.75 -4.10 6.16
N LYS A 50 19.41 -3.11 5.55
CA LYS A 50 18.78 -1.91 4.98
C LYS A 50 18.53 -2.12 3.49
N THR A 51 17.31 -1.91 3.04
CA THR A 51 16.96 -1.94 1.62
C THR A 51 16.32 -0.60 1.26
N GLY A 52 17.10 0.28 0.63
CA GLY A 52 16.68 1.65 0.32
C GLY A 52 16.37 2.46 1.59
N HIS A 53 15.13 2.94 1.71
CA HIS A 53 14.64 3.69 2.87
C HIS A 53 14.07 2.82 3.99
N ARG A 54 13.92 1.52 3.75
CA ARG A 54 13.43 0.52 4.71
C ARG A 54 14.60 -0.07 5.49
N GLY A 55 14.42 -0.24 6.79
CA GLY A 55 15.32 -0.95 7.68
C GLY A 55 14.55 -1.71 8.75
N VAL A 56 15.26 -2.45 9.60
CA VAL A 56 14.72 -3.08 10.81
C VAL A 56 15.53 -2.52 11.97
N ASP A 57 14.86 -2.09 13.03
CA ASP A 57 15.53 -1.58 14.23
C ASP A 57 15.99 -2.72 15.15
N SER A 58 16.59 -2.38 16.29
CA SER A 58 17.10 -3.35 17.27
C SER A 58 16.00 -4.18 17.94
N SER A 59 14.74 -3.75 17.87
CA SER A 59 13.59 -4.49 18.42
C SER A 59 12.97 -5.45 17.40
N GLY A 60 13.41 -5.41 16.14
CA GLY A 60 12.82 -6.19 15.06
C GLY A 60 11.67 -5.46 14.34
N GLU A 61 11.36 -4.21 14.71
CA GLU A 61 10.33 -3.42 14.03
C GLU A 61 10.85 -2.88 12.69
N THR A 62 10.01 -2.98 11.65
CA THR A 62 10.31 -2.33 10.37
C THR A 62 10.27 -0.82 10.54
N THR A 63 11.29 -0.12 10.02
CA THR A 63 11.33 1.33 9.95
C THR A 63 11.40 1.81 8.50
N TYR A 64 10.76 2.94 8.21
CA TYR A 64 10.89 3.62 6.93
C TYR A 64 11.28 5.08 7.15
N LYS A 65 12.43 5.50 6.59
CA LYS A 65 13.01 6.84 6.85
C LYS A 65 13.16 7.16 8.34
N LYS A 66 13.51 6.16 9.16
CA LYS A 66 13.63 6.23 10.63
C LYS A 66 12.31 6.42 11.38
N THR A 67 11.18 6.33 10.69
CA THR A 67 9.86 6.28 11.34
C THR A 67 9.46 4.82 11.53
N PRO A 68 9.09 4.40 12.75
CA PRO A 68 8.54 3.06 13.00
C PRO A 68 7.30 2.79 12.14
N SER A 69 7.17 1.57 11.62
CA SER A 69 6.03 1.16 10.78
C SER A 69 4.71 1.30 11.53
N SER A 70 4.67 0.94 12.81
CA SER A 70 3.49 1.11 13.68
C SER A 70 3.05 2.57 13.78
N ALA A 71 3.99 3.48 14.06
CA ALA A 71 3.73 4.91 14.15
C ALA A 71 3.27 5.50 12.80
N LEU A 72 3.86 5.03 11.70
CA LEU A 72 3.45 5.45 10.37
C LEU A 72 2.01 5.01 10.05
N LYS A 73 1.64 3.75 10.36
CA LYS A 73 0.27 3.25 10.17
C LYS A 73 -0.74 4.11 10.94
N GLY A 74 -0.48 4.37 12.23
CA GLY A 74 -1.37 5.19 13.05
C GLY A 74 -1.49 6.63 12.53
N ALA A 75 -0.39 7.26 12.11
CA ALA A 75 -0.42 8.59 11.51
C ALA A 75 -1.22 8.64 10.20
N ILE A 76 -1.17 7.57 9.40
CA ILE A 76 -1.97 7.43 8.17
C ILE A 76 -3.46 7.36 8.52
N GLN A 77 -3.84 6.51 9.45
CA GLN A 77 -5.24 6.31 9.83
C GLN A 77 -5.85 7.57 10.44
N LEU A 78 -5.13 8.24 11.36
CA LEU A 78 -5.55 9.53 11.93
C LEU A 78 -5.70 10.61 10.86
N GLY A 79 -4.72 10.72 9.96
CA GLY A 79 -4.72 11.73 8.91
C GLY A 79 -5.84 11.54 7.88
N ILE A 80 -6.06 10.30 7.42
CA ILE A 80 -7.13 9.97 6.48
C ILE A 80 -8.50 10.19 7.14
N THR A 81 -8.70 9.71 8.38
CA THR A 81 -9.93 9.92 9.15
C THR A 81 -10.31 11.40 9.22
N HIS A 82 -9.36 12.25 9.64
CA HIS A 82 -9.62 13.67 9.75
C HIS A 82 -9.91 14.30 8.38
N THR A 83 -9.09 14.04 7.37
CA THR A 83 -9.15 14.76 6.09
C THR A 83 -10.33 14.34 5.23
N VAL A 84 -10.67 13.06 5.20
CA VAL A 84 -11.86 12.58 4.49
C VAL A 84 -13.12 12.93 5.29
N GLY A 85 -13.14 12.74 6.61
CA GLY A 85 -14.28 13.11 7.45
C GLY A 85 -14.61 14.61 7.37
N SER A 86 -13.59 15.47 7.38
CA SER A 86 -13.76 16.93 7.21
C SER A 86 -14.18 17.32 5.78
N LEU A 87 -13.86 16.50 4.77
CA LEU A 87 -14.26 16.76 3.39
C LEU A 87 -15.71 16.37 3.14
N SER A 88 -16.21 15.32 3.82
CA SER A 88 -17.61 14.88 3.73
C SER A 88 -18.62 15.92 4.25
N THR A 89 -18.18 16.88 5.09
CA THR A 89 -19.05 17.98 5.53
C THR A 89 -19.11 19.15 4.55
N LYS A 90 -18.19 19.19 3.56
CA LYS A 90 -18.17 20.21 2.51
C LYS A 90 -19.12 19.79 1.38
N PRO A 91 -19.90 20.71 0.80
CA PRO A 91 -20.79 20.36 -0.30
C PRO A 91 -20.04 19.76 -1.49
N GLU A 92 -20.72 18.86 -2.19
CA GLU A 92 -20.25 18.31 -3.44
C GLU A 92 -20.25 19.39 -4.52
N ARG A 93 -19.21 19.35 -5.37
CA ARG A 93 -19.04 20.25 -6.51
C ARG A 93 -18.11 19.62 -7.53
N ASP A 94 -18.20 20.09 -8.77
CA ASP A 94 -17.32 19.68 -9.84
C ASP A 94 -15.85 20.00 -9.56
N VAL A 95 -14.98 19.17 -10.12
CA VAL A 95 -13.53 19.33 -10.05
C VAL A 95 -13.09 20.41 -11.04
N LEU A 96 -12.36 21.40 -10.53
CA LEU A 96 -11.76 22.46 -11.34
C LEU A 96 -10.27 22.19 -11.55
N MET A 97 -9.68 22.79 -12.59
CA MET A 97 -8.25 22.61 -12.90
C MET A 97 -7.34 22.99 -11.71
N GLN A 98 -7.73 23.98 -10.92
CA GLN A 98 -6.97 24.43 -9.75
C GLN A 98 -6.93 23.37 -8.64
N ASP A 99 -7.96 22.52 -8.53
CA ASP A 99 -8.06 21.51 -7.46
C ASP A 99 -6.95 20.45 -7.54
N PHE A 100 -6.41 20.18 -8.73
CA PHE A 100 -5.31 19.24 -8.92
C PHE A 100 -4.00 19.71 -8.26
N TYR A 101 -3.84 21.01 -8.03
CA TYR A 101 -2.64 21.60 -7.45
C TYR A 101 -2.77 21.92 -5.96
N VAL A 102 -3.98 21.81 -5.39
CA VAL A 102 -4.24 22.07 -3.98
C VAL A 102 -3.50 21.05 -3.10
N VAL A 103 -2.88 21.55 -2.04
CA VAL A 103 -2.32 20.71 -0.97
C VAL A 103 -2.78 21.28 0.37
N GLU A 104 -3.65 20.54 1.06
CA GLU A 104 -4.08 20.87 2.41
C GLU A 104 -3.11 20.24 3.42
N SER A 105 -2.91 20.90 4.56
CA SER A 105 -1.96 20.47 5.59
C SER A 105 -2.54 20.70 6.98
N ILE A 106 -2.57 19.65 7.80
CA ILE A 106 -3.00 19.71 9.19
C ILE A 106 -1.90 19.17 10.13
N PHE A 107 -1.85 19.72 11.35
CA PHE A 107 -0.90 19.32 12.37
C PHE A 107 -1.57 18.44 13.43
N PHE A 108 -0.90 17.35 13.80
CA PHE A 108 -1.30 16.39 14.81
C PHE A 108 -0.24 16.42 15.92
N PRO A 109 -0.42 17.26 16.95
CA PRO A 109 0.39 17.20 18.16
C PRO A 109 -0.02 15.99 19.01
N SER A 110 0.95 15.36 19.66
CA SER A 110 0.76 14.21 20.56
C SER A 110 -0.21 14.51 21.70
N GLU A 111 -0.17 15.71 22.26
CA GLU A 111 -1.11 16.19 23.28
C GLU A 111 -2.54 16.45 22.76
N GLY A 112 -2.74 16.43 21.45
CA GLY A 112 -4.00 16.79 20.80
C GLY A 112 -4.22 18.29 20.67
N SER A 113 -5.28 18.67 19.96
CA SER A 113 -5.67 20.06 19.73
C SER A 113 -7.19 20.20 19.66
N LYS A 114 -7.69 21.42 19.41
CA LYS A 114 -9.12 21.64 19.15
C LYS A 114 -9.62 20.95 17.87
N LEU A 115 -8.72 20.64 16.93
CA LEU A 115 -9.05 20.07 15.62
C LEU A 115 -8.66 18.60 15.50
N THR A 116 -7.65 18.16 16.23
CA THR A 116 -7.03 16.84 16.09
C THR A 116 -6.97 16.13 17.44
N PRO A 117 -7.28 14.83 17.53
CA PRO A 117 -7.27 14.10 18.79
C PRO A 117 -5.85 13.90 19.31
N ALA A 118 -5.71 13.70 20.63
CA ALA A 118 -4.47 13.28 21.26
C ALA A 118 -4.08 11.86 20.82
N HIS A 119 -2.77 11.56 20.79
CA HIS A 119 -2.26 10.26 20.36
C HIS A 119 -0.88 9.95 20.94
N HIS A 120 -0.50 8.67 20.95
CA HIS A 120 0.77 8.21 21.52
C HIS A 120 1.98 8.31 20.58
N TYR A 121 1.78 8.71 19.32
CA TYR A 121 2.86 8.90 18.35
C TYR A 121 3.51 10.28 18.49
N ASN A 122 4.74 10.42 17.98
CA ASN A 122 5.39 11.73 17.87
C ASN A 122 4.54 12.69 17.02
N ASP A 123 4.66 13.98 17.32
CA ASP A 123 4.04 15.05 16.55
C ASP A 123 4.34 14.92 15.05
N PHE A 124 3.30 15.06 14.24
CA PHE A 124 3.42 14.97 12.80
C PHE A 124 2.50 15.95 12.08
N ARG A 125 2.86 16.27 10.84
CA ARG A 125 2.01 17.03 9.92
C ARG A 125 1.52 16.11 8.82
N PHE A 126 0.22 16.12 8.58
CA PHE A 126 -0.41 15.34 7.52
C PHE A 126 -0.80 16.26 6.37
N LYS A 127 -0.34 15.93 5.16
CA LYS A 127 -0.66 16.69 3.95
C LYS A 127 -1.52 15.85 3.01
N THR A 128 -2.58 16.43 2.49
CA THR A 128 -3.49 15.83 1.51
C THR A 128 -3.38 16.57 0.20
N TYR A 129 -3.03 15.85 -0.86
CA TYR A 129 -2.88 16.40 -2.20
C TYR A 129 -4.19 16.24 -2.96
N ALA A 130 -4.61 17.29 -3.67
CA ALA A 130 -5.79 17.32 -4.53
C ALA A 130 -7.06 16.68 -3.90
N PRO A 131 -7.47 17.09 -2.68
CA PRO A 131 -8.53 16.41 -1.93
C PRO A 131 -9.85 16.27 -2.70
N VAL A 132 -10.26 17.33 -3.40
CA VAL A 132 -11.51 17.34 -4.20
C VAL A 132 -11.41 16.40 -5.40
N ALA A 133 -10.27 16.35 -6.09
CA ALA A 133 -10.06 15.44 -7.20
C ALA A 133 -10.10 13.97 -6.76
N PHE A 134 -9.47 13.63 -5.63
CA PHE A 134 -9.51 12.26 -5.10
C PHE A 134 -10.85 11.88 -4.48
N ARG A 135 -11.67 12.84 -4.02
CA ARG A 135 -13.09 12.58 -3.72
C ARG A 135 -13.82 12.16 -5.01
N TYR A 136 -13.72 12.94 -6.07
CA TYR A 136 -14.33 12.62 -7.37
C TYR A 136 -13.87 11.26 -7.92
N PHE A 137 -12.58 10.93 -7.86
CA PHE A 137 -12.09 9.64 -8.33
C PHE A 137 -12.67 8.47 -7.53
N ARG A 138 -12.79 8.60 -6.21
CA ARG A 138 -13.43 7.57 -5.36
C ARG A 138 -14.90 7.38 -5.73
N GLU A 139 -15.64 8.48 -5.91
CA GLU A 139 -17.04 8.43 -6.37
C GLU A 139 -17.17 7.74 -7.74
N LEU A 140 -16.32 8.10 -8.70
CA LEU A 140 -16.31 7.49 -10.03
C LEU A 140 -16.01 5.97 -10.00
N PHE A 141 -15.20 5.53 -9.03
CA PHE A 141 -14.92 4.11 -8.80
C PHE A 141 -15.92 3.42 -7.88
N GLY A 142 -16.99 4.12 -7.44
CA GLY A 142 -18.04 3.54 -6.60
C GLY A 142 -17.58 3.27 -5.17
N ILE A 143 -16.74 4.13 -4.60
CA ILE A 143 -16.22 3.99 -3.24
C ILE A 143 -16.81 5.09 -2.35
N PRO A 144 -17.83 4.77 -1.54
CA PRO A 144 -18.37 5.69 -0.55
C PRO A 144 -17.29 6.14 0.46
N PRO A 145 -17.40 7.37 1.00
CA PRO A 145 -16.44 7.86 1.98
C PRO A 145 -16.42 7.01 3.27
N ASP A 146 -17.58 6.51 3.70
CA ASP A 146 -17.70 5.69 4.91
C ASP A 146 -16.99 4.35 4.75
N ASP A 147 -17.17 3.67 3.61
CA ASP A 147 -16.48 2.43 3.29
C ASP A 147 -14.96 2.65 3.23
N TYR A 148 -14.51 3.71 2.56
CA TYR A 148 -13.09 4.07 2.50
C TYR A 148 -12.48 4.30 3.89
N LEU A 149 -13.21 4.98 4.78
CA LEU A 149 -12.79 5.21 6.16
C LEU A 149 -12.81 3.93 6.99
N CYS A 150 -13.84 3.10 6.83
CA CYS A 150 -13.97 1.82 7.51
C CYS A 150 -12.77 0.91 7.18
N SER A 151 -12.53 0.67 5.90
CA SER A 151 -11.48 -0.22 5.39
C SER A 151 -10.07 0.21 5.79
N LEU A 152 -9.78 1.52 5.74
CA LEU A 152 -8.42 2.03 5.97
C LEU A 152 -8.13 2.39 7.43
N CYS A 153 -9.14 2.87 8.17
CA CYS A 153 -8.92 3.54 9.44
C CYS A 153 -9.53 2.81 10.64
N SER A 154 -10.48 1.90 10.45
CA SER A 154 -11.13 1.19 11.56
C SER A 154 -10.39 -0.09 11.96
N GLU A 155 -9.73 -0.74 10.99
CA GLU A 155 -8.96 -1.97 11.22
C GLU A 155 -7.45 -1.77 11.04
N PRO A 156 -6.59 -2.56 11.70
CA PRO A 156 -5.14 -2.44 11.55
C PRO A 156 -4.67 -2.65 10.10
N LEU A 157 -3.73 -1.81 9.65
CA LEU A 157 -3.07 -1.99 8.36
C LEU A 157 -2.03 -3.12 8.40
N ILE A 158 -2.09 -4.03 7.44
CA ILE A 158 -1.19 -5.18 7.35
C ILE A 158 0.03 -4.80 6.50
N GLU A 159 1.25 -4.97 7.03
CA GLU A 159 2.47 -4.70 6.26
C GLU A 159 2.82 -5.86 5.34
N LEU A 160 3.08 -5.56 4.06
CA LEU A 160 3.53 -6.52 3.08
C LEU A 160 5.05 -6.45 2.93
N CYS A 161 5.69 -7.62 2.97
CA CYS A 161 7.11 -7.76 2.66
C CYS A 161 7.35 -7.58 1.15
N SER A 162 7.66 -6.35 0.73
CA SER A 162 8.01 -6.09 -0.67
C SER A 162 9.38 -6.69 -1.03
N SER A 163 9.44 -7.41 -2.15
CA SER A 163 10.68 -7.88 -2.78
C SER A 163 11.21 -6.92 -3.84
N GLY A 164 10.58 -5.74 -3.98
CA GLY A 164 10.91 -4.75 -5.00
C GLY A 164 12.24 -4.04 -4.73
N ALA A 165 12.99 -3.77 -5.80
CA ALA A 165 14.29 -3.10 -5.73
C ALA A 165 14.22 -1.65 -5.19
N SER A 166 13.04 -1.01 -5.22
CA SER A 166 12.87 0.39 -4.80
C SER A 166 12.89 0.60 -3.28
N GLY A 167 12.81 -0.47 -2.48
CA GLY A 167 12.75 -0.37 -1.02
C GLY A 167 11.50 0.35 -0.50
N SER A 168 10.44 0.38 -1.31
CA SER A 168 9.12 0.92 -0.93
C SER A 168 8.42 0.01 0.07
N LEU A 169 7.71 0.62 1.01
CA LEU A 169 6.84 -0.04 1.96
C LEU A 169 5.43 -0.15 1.38
N PHE A 170 4.79 -1.28 1.66
CA PHE A 170 3.42 -1.56 1.23
C PHE A 170 2.60 -1.95 2.45
N TYR A 171 1.41 -1.38 2.55
CA TYR A 171 0.36 -1.83 3.45
C TYR A 171 -0.84 -2.28 2.64
N VAL A 172 -1.63 -3.17 3.22
CA VAL A 172 -2.94 -3.55 2.72
C VAL A 172 -3.97 -3.38 3.82
N SER A 173 -5.19 -2.95 3.46
CA SER A 173 -6.33 -2.93 4.38
C SER A 173 -6.69 -4.35 4.82
N SER A 174 -7.39 -4.47 5.94
CA SER A 174 -7.74 -5.79 6.51
C SER A 174 -8.75 -6.58 5.65
N ASP A 175 -9.63 -5.87 4.94
CA ASP A 175 -10.54 -6.42 3.93
C ASP A 175 -9.87 -6.72 2.58
N ASP A 176 -8.58 -6.38 2.44
CA ASP A 176 -7.75 -6.63 1.25
C ASP A 176 -8.16 -5.83 -0.01
N ASP A 177 -9.00 -4.80 0.11
CA ASP A 177 -9.47 -3.98 -1.02
C ASP A 177 -8.49 -2.87 -1.42
N PHE A 178 -7.71 -2.36 -0.46
CA PHE A 178 -6.83 -1.21 -0.65
C PHE A 178 -5.37 -1.53 -0.41
N ILE A 179 -4.51 -1.04 -1.30
CA ILE A 179 -3.06 -1.02 -1.12
C ILE A 179 -2.62 0.41 -0.84
N ILE A 180 -1.78 0.57 0.19
CA ILE A 180 -1.04 1.81 0.46
C ILE A 180 0.42 1.57 0.10
N LYS A 181 0.95 2.36 -0.84
CA LYS A 181 2.35 2.27 -1.28
C LYS A 181 3.09 3.55 -0.90
N THR A 182 4.26 3.43 -0.28
CA THR A 182 5.16 4.59 -0.16
C THR A 182 5.80 4.92 -1.50
N VAL A 183 5.79 6.21 -1.84
CA VAL A 183 6.39 6.73 -3.07
C VAL A 183 7.49 7.75 -2.76
N GLN A 184 8.42 7.88 -3.69
CA GLN A 184 9.47 8.89 -3.66
C GLN A 184 8.89 10.28 -3.93
N HIS A 185 9.69 11.32 -3.67
CA HIS A 185 9.26 12.69 -3.92
C HIS A 185 8.91 12.93 -5.40
N LYS A 186 9.78 12.48 -6.31
CA LYS A 186 9.61 12.65 -7.76
C LYS A 186 8.37 11.93 -8.28
N GLU A 187 8.10 10.72 -7.78
CA GLU A 187 6.91 9.93 -8.14
C GLU A 187 5.62 10.63 -7.69
N ALA A 188 5.57 11.16 -6.47
CA ALA A 188 4.41 11.89 -5.99
C ALA A 188 4.18 13.21 -6.75
N GLU A 189 5.25 13.94 -7.06
CA GLU A 189 5.17 15.16 -7.87
C GLU A 189 4.70 14.85 -9.30
N PHE A 190 5.20 13.77 -9.89
CA PHE A 190 4.74 13.29 -11.19
C PHE A 190 3.27 12.91 -11.17
N LEU A 191 2.82 12.13 -10.17
CA LEU A 191 1.42 11.75 -10.02
C LEU A 191 0.52 12.99 -9.91
N GLN A 192 0.94 14.03 -9.18
CA GLN A 192 0.18 15.28 -9.10
C GLN A 192 0.05 15.97 -10.47
N LYS A 193 1.13 16.02 -11.26
CA LYS A 193 1.11 16.56 -12.63
C LYS A 193 0.27 15.71 -13.60
N LEU A 194 0.15 14.40 -13.33
CA LEU A 194 -0.64 13.46 -14.12
C LEU A 194 -2.15 13.60 -13.91
N LEU A 195 -2.62 14.12 -12.76
CA LEU A 195 -4.04 14.11 -12.38
C LEU A 195 -5.00 14.69 -13.43
N PRO A 196 -4.71 15.82 -14.12
CA PRO A 196 -5.59 16.32 -15.17
C PRO A 196 -5.74 15.33 -16.35
N GLY A 197 -4.64 14.72 -16.78
CA GLY A 197 -4.65 13.71 -17.85
C GLY A 197 -5.34 12.42 -17.40
N TYR A 198 -5.13 12.03 -16.13
CA TYR A 198 -5.81 10.89 -15.53
C TYR A 198 -7.33 11.11 -15.48
N TYR A 199 -7.79 12.28 -15.05
CA TYR A 199 -9.21 12.67 -15.08
C TYR A 199 -9.81 12.53 -16.49
N LEU A 200 -9.12 13.02 -17.52
CA LEU A 200 -9.59 12.88 -18.91
C LEU A 200 -9.68 11.41 -19.33
N ASN A 201 -8.67 10.60 -19.03
CA ASN A 201 -8.67 9.18 -19.36
C ASN A 201 -9.82 8.43 -18.66
N LEU A 202 -10.09 8.70 -17.38
CA LEU A 202 -11.18 8.04 -16.67
C LEU A 202 -12.55 8.32 -17.27
N ASN A 203 -12.78 9.55 -17.74
CA ASN A 203 -14.04 9.94 -18.36
C ASN A 203 -14.17 9.44 -19.82
N GLN A 204 -13.06 9.22 -20.52
CA GLN A 204 -13.07 8.79 -21.93
C GLN A 204 -12.92 7.27 -22.11
N ASN A 205 -12.33 6.58 -21.14
CA ASN A 205 -12.07 5.16 -21.17
C ASN A 205 -12.46 4.51 -19.83
N PRO A 206 -13.75 4.17 -19.64
CA PRO A 206 -14.24 3.54 -18.40
C PRO A 206 -13.61 2.18 -18.10
N ARG A 207 -13.00 1.52 -19.09
CA ARG A 207 -12.34 0.20 -18.96
C ARG A 207 -10.81 0.31 -18.91
N THR A 208 -10.28 1.45 -18.49
CA THR A 208 -8.84 1.64 -18.36
C THR A 208 -8.21 0.61 -17.41
N LEU A 209 -7.00 0.16 -17.74
CA LEU A 209 -6.21 -0.74 -16.91
C LEU A 209 -5.23 0.01 -16.00
N LEU A 210 -5.23 1.34 -16.04
CA LEU A 210 -4.39 2.14 -15.16
C LEU A 210 -4.76 1.89 -13.68
N PRO A 211 -3.79 2.04 -12.75
CA PRO A 211 -4.08 1.96 -11.32
C PRO A 211 -5.22 2.91 -10.94
N LYS A 212 -6.12 2.45 -10.06
CA LYS A 212 -7.20 3.27 -9.51
C LYS A 212 -6.68 3.99 -8.28
N PHE A 213 -6.38 5.28 -8.40
CA PHE A 213 -5.82 6.07 -7.31
C PHE A 213 -6.93 6.71 -6.46
N TYR A 214 -6.89 6.50 -5.15
CA TYR A 214 -7.93 6.95 -4.21
C TYR A 214 -7.46 8.06 -3.28
N GLY A 215 -6.14 8.26 -3.17
CA GLY A 215 -5.58 9.36 -2.40
C GLY A 215 -4.08 9.45 -2.54
N LEU A 216 -3.56 10.68 -2.47
CA LEU A 216 -2.14 10.99 -2.36
C LEU A 216 -1.92 11.81 -1.09
N TYR A 217 -1.07 11.31 -0.20
CA TYR A 217 -0.85 11.92 1.11
C TYR A 217 0.64 12.00 1.45
N CYS A 218 0.99 12.86 2.41
CA CYS A 218 2.33 12.91 2.99
C CYS A 218 2.26 13.04 4.51
N VAL A 219 2.91 12.10 5.19
CA VAL A 219 3.21 12.19 6.63
C VAL A 219 4.58 12.85 6.78
N GLN A 220 4.62 13.99 7.46
CA GLN A 220 5.85 14.69 7.81
C GLN A 220 6.11 14.52 9.31
N ALA A 221 7.12 13.70 9.64
CA ALA A 221 7.51 13.40 11.02
C ALA A 221 9.04 13.44 11.14
N GLY A 222 9.57 14.00 12.23
CA GLY A 222 11.03 14.05 12.49
C GLY A 222 11.86 14.69 11.36
N GLY A 223 11.32 15.72 10.70
CA GLY A 223 11.97 16.40 9.57
C GLY A 223 12.05 15.56 8.27
N LYS A 224 11.37 14.41 8.21
CA LYS A 224 11.28 13.55 7.02
C LYS A 224 9.87 13.56 6.45
N ASN A 225 9.80 13.49 5.12
CA ASN A 225 8.55 13.39 4.37
C ASN A 225 8.39 11.95 3.85
N ILE A 226 7.32 11.28 4.26
CA ILE A 226 6.91 9.96 3.79
C ILE A 226 5.63 10.17 2.98
N ARG A 227 5.73 9.97 1.66
CA ARG A 227 4.61 10.14 0.74
C ARG A 227 4.01 8.77 0.46
N ILE A 228 2.69 8.72 0.40
CA ILE A 228 1.94 7.50 0.20
C ILE A 228 0.84 7.72 -0.84
N VAL A 229 0.58 6.68 -1.60
CA VAL A 229 -0.55 6.59 -2.52
C VAL A 229 -1.44 5.46 -2.04
N VAL A 230 -2.74 5.72 -1.95
CA VAL A 230 -3.77 4.70 -1.74
C VAL A 230 -4.35 4.34 -3.09
N MET A 231 -4.41 3.05 -3.40
CA MET A 231 -4.86 2.52 -4.68
C MET A 231 -5.54 1.16 -4.53
N ASN A 232 -6.22 0.68 -5.57
CA ASN A 232 -6.87 -0.62 -5.56
C ASN A 232 -5.89 -1.77 -5.39
N ASN A 233 -6.31 -2.81 -4.68
CA ASN A 233 -5.67 -4.12 -4.78
C ASN A 233 -6.14 -4.83 -6.05
N LEU A 234 -5.22 -5.10 -6.99
CA LEU A 234 -5.55 -5.82 -8.22
C LEU A 234 -5.72 -7.33 -7.99
N LEU A 235 -5.11 -7.88 -6.94
CA LEU A 235 -5.07 -9.31 -6.66
C LEU A 235 -5.62 -9.58 -5.25
N PRO A 236 -6.92 -9.39 -5.02
CA PRO A 236 -7.52 -9.58 -3.71
C PRO A 236 -7.51 -11.07 -3.30
N ARG A 237 -7.36 -11.33 -2.00
CA ARG A 237 -7.35 -12.66 -1.38
C ARG A 237 -8.66 -13.41 -1.55
N SER A 238 -9.76 -12.71 -1.80
CA SER A 238 -11.07 -13.29 -2.10
C SER A 238 -11.03 -14.20 -3.34
N VAL A 239 -10.06 -13.98 -4.24
CA VAL A 239 -9.84 -14.82 -5.41
C VAL A 239 -8.51 -15.58 -5.26
N LYS A 240 -8.57 -16.91 -5.27
CA LYS A 240 -7.38 -17.76 -5.18
C LYS A 240 -6.55 -17.64 -6.47
N MET A 241 -5.43 -16.93 -6.38
CA MET A 241 -4.45 -16.84 -7.46
C MET A 241 -3.60 -18.10 -7.52
N HIS A 242 -3.57 -18.76 -8.69
CA HIS A 242 -2.75 -19.94 -8.94
C HIS A 242 -1.34 -19.56 -9.42
N THR A 243 -1.25 -18.49 -10.22
CA THR A 243 0.00 -18.01 -10.82
C THR A 243 -0.02 -16.49 -10.91
N LYS A 244 1.13 -15.84 -10.77
CA LYS A 244 1.28 -14.39 -10.91
C LYS A 244 2.48 -14.06 -11.78
N TYR A 245 2.30 -13.08 -12.66
CA TYR A 245 3.37 -12.53 -13.51
C TYR A 245 3.42 -11.01 -13.39
N ASP A 246 4.61 -10.46 -13.22
CA ASP A 246 4.94 -9.05 -13.50
C ASP A 246 5.53 -9.03 -14.91
N LEU A 247 4.85 -8.38 -15.86
CA LEU A 247 5.26 -8.33 -17.27
C LEU A 247 5.56 -6.88 -17.65
N LYS A 248 6.69 -6.65 -18.33
CA LYS A 248 7.13 -5.31 -18.77
C LYS A 248 7.53 -5.26 -20.25
N GLY A 249 7.47 -6.38 -20.97
CA GLY A 249 7.86 -6.47 -22.39
C GLY A 249 9.37 -6.36 -22.62
N SER A 250 10.19 -6.63 -21.60
CA SER A 250 11.65 -6.56 -21.66
C SER A 250 12.28 -7.87 -21.19
N THR A 251 13.57 -8.08 -21.49
CA THR A 251 14.28 -9.33 -21.15
C THR A 251 15.32 -9.14 -20.04
N TYR A 252 15.91 -7.95 -19.91
CA TYR A 252 16.97 -7.69 -18.94
C TYR A 252 16.47 -7.72 -17.49
N LYS A 253 17.00 -8.64 -16.66
CA LYS A 253 16.58 -8.86 -15.25
C LYS A 253 15.07 -9.17 -15.08
N ARG A 254 14.45 -9.73 -16.12
CA ARG A 254 13.04 -10.13 -16.14
C ARG A 254 12.86 -11.64 -15.90
N ARG A 255 13.61 -12.16 -14.93
CA ARG A 255 13.43 -13.50 -14.32
C ARG A 255 13.20 -13.36 -12.81
N ALA A 256 12.36 -14.18 -12.23
CA ALA A 256 12.16 -14.25 -10.78
C ALA A 256 13.47 -14.65 -10.09
N SER A 257 13.78 -14.02 -8.95
CA SER A 257 14.94 -14.40 -8.15
C SER A 257 14.70 -15.74 -7.45
N GLN A 258 15.77 -16.44 -7.07
CA GLN A 258 15.66 -17.70 -6.32
C GLN A 258 14.80 -17.55 -5.06
N LYS A 259 15.05 -16.48 -4.28
CA LYS A 259 14.26 -16.13 -3.08
C LYS A 259 12.77 -15.90 -3.39
N GLU A 260 12.43 -15.33 -4.54
CA GLU A 260 11.03 -15.14 -4.94
C GLU A 260 10.38 -16.47 -5.28
N ARG A 261 11.10 -17.38 -5.96
CA ARG A 261 10.62 -18.71 -6.38
C ARG A 261 10.40 -19.66 -5.20
N GLU A 262 11.07 -19.44 -4.08
CA GLU A 262 10.88 -20.20 -2.83
C GLU A 262 9.57 -19.85 -2.10
N LYS A 263 8.90 -18.76 -2.48
CA LYS A 263 7.62 -18.39 -1.85
C LYS A 263 6.51 -19.35 -2.27
N PRO A 264 5.48 -19.57 -1.42
CA PRO A 264 4.32 -20.40 -1.77
C PRO A 264 3.59 -19.95 -3.04
N LEU A 265 3.55 -18.64 -3.29
CA LEU A 265 2.96 -18.05 -4.48
C LEU A 265 3.92 -17.00 -5.09
N PRO A 266 4.90 -17.43 -5.90
CA PRO A 266 5.91 -16.55 -6.48
C PRO A 266 5.29 -15.57 -7.48
N THR A 267 5.91 -14.40 -7.61
CA THR A 267 5.65 -13.50 -8.75
C THR A 267 6.72 -13.71 -9.81
N PHE A 268 6.34 -14.39 -10.89
CA PHE A 268 7.18 -14.63 -12.06
C PHE A 268 7.32 -13.39 -12.93
N LYS A 269 8.26 -13.42 -13.87
CA LYS A 269 8.50 -12.30 -14.81
C LYS A 269 8.51 -12.77 -16.27
N ASP A 270 8.79 -11.86 -17.20
CA ASP A 270 8.70 -12.06 -18.64
C ASP A 270 9.43 -13.33 -19.13
N LEU A 271 10.66 -13.59 -18.67
CA LEU A 271 11.43 -14.77 -19.10
C LEU A 271 10.95 -16.09 -18.50
N ASP A 272 10.26 -16.02 -17.36
CA ASP A 272 9.60 -17.19 -16.78
C ASP A 272 8.31 -17.48 -17.55
N PHE A 273 7.52 -16.45 -17.86
CA PHE A 273 6.31 -16.54 -18.68
C PHE A 273 6.56 -17.18 -20.06
N LEU A 274 7.61 -16.74 -20.76
CA LEU A 274 8.00 -17.31 -22.06
C LEU A 274 8.45 -18.77 -21.98
N GLN A 275 8.91 -19.21 -20.82
CA GLN A 275 9.32 -20.60 -20.60
C GLN A 275 8.13 -21.49 -20.21
N ASP A 276 7.18 -20.95 -19.45
CA ASP A 276 6.02 -21.69 -18.94
C ASP A 276 4.93 -21.89 -20.01
N ILE A 277 4.85 -21.03 -21.02
CA ILE A 277 3.82 -21.08 -22.07
C ILE A 277 4.40 -21.68 -23.36
N PRO A 278 3.88 -22.82 -23.85
CA PRO A 278 4.28 -23.40 -25.12
C PRO A 278 4.01 -22.47 -26.31
N ASP A 279 4.91 -22.44 -27.30
CA ASP A 279 4.86 -21.58 -28.49
C ASP A 279 3.50 -21.58 -29.22
N GLU A 280 2.79 -22.71 -29.24
CA GLU A 280 1.47 -22.82 -29.88
C GLU A 280 0.39 -21.98 -29.17
N THR A 281 0.46 -21.87 -27.84
CA THR A 281 -0.50 -21.08 -27.05
C THR A 281 -0.26 -19.58 -27.26
N LEU A 282 1.01 -19.17 -27.34
CA LEU A 282 1.42 -17.80 -27.67
C LEU A 282 0.93 -17.38 -29.07
N ARG A 283 0.99 -18.30 -30.05
CA ARG A 283 0.45 -18.07 -31.41
C ARG A 283 -1.07 -17.91 -31.42
N MET A 284 -1.82 -18.69 -30.65
CA MET A 284 -3.28 -18.52 -30.56
C MET A 284 -3.73 -17.21 -29.90
N LEU A 285 -3.00 -16.77 -28.85
CA LEU A 285 -3.33 -15.51 -28.18
C LEU A 285 -3.06 -14.30 -29.08
N THR A 286 -1.99 -14.35 -29.87
CA THR A 286 -1.63 -13.28 -30.81
C THR A 286 -2.61 -13.19 -31.98
N THR A 287 -3.10 -14.30 -32.53
CA THR A 287 -4.12 -14.31 -33.60
C THR A 287 -5.47 -13.80 -33.10
N SER A 288 -5.88 -14.18 -31.89
CA SER A 288 -7.15 -13.72 -31.29
C SER A 288 -7.14 -12.21 -31.04
N THR A 289 -6.02 -11.69 -30.50
CA THR A 289 -5.83 -10.26 -30.23
C THR A 289 -5.73 -9.44 -31.52
N THR A 290 -5.12 -9.97 -32.59
CA THR A 290 -5.10 -9.29 -33.89
C THR A 290 -6.48 -9.22 -34.54
N LEU A 291 -7.29 -10.27 -34.43
CA LEU A 291 -8.67 -10.27 -34.92
C LEU A 291 -9.56 -9.26 -34.18
N GLU A 292 -9.44 -9.17 -32.85
CA GLU A 292 -10.15 -8.16 -32.06
C GLU A 292 -9.67 -6.73 -32.37
N ASN A 293 -8.35 -6.52 -32.52
CA ASN A 293 -7.80 -5.21 -32.84
C ASN A 293 -8.15 -4.74 -34.26
N LEU A 294 -8.23 -5.64 -35.24
CA LEU A 294 -8.72 -5.32 -36.60
C LEU A 294 -10.19 -4.89 -36.56
N ASN A 295 -11.01 -5.52 -35.71
CA ASN A 295 -12.41 -5.15 -35.53
C ASN A 295 -12.56 -3.77 -34.87
N VAL A 296 -11.71 -3.43 -33.89
CA VAL A 296 -11.71 -2.12 -33.19
C VAL A 296 -11.08 -1.01 -34.04
N GLN A 297 -10.07 -1.29 -34.86
CA GLN A 297 -9.44 -0.31 -35.75
C GLN A 297 -10.36 0.15 -36.88
N SER A 298 -11.37 -0.65 -37.25
CA SER A 298 -12.40 -0.25 -38.21
C SER A 298 -13.32 0.88 -37.69
N GLN A 299 -13.32 1.15 -36.37
CA GLN A 299 -14.25 2.09 -35.73
C GLN A 299 -13.62 3.36 -35.10
N SER A 300 -12.30 3.58 -35.20
CA SER A 300 -11.65 4.72 -34.54
C SER A 300 -10.80 5.61 -35.47
N SER A 301 -11.08 6.92 -35.41
CA SER A 301 -10.43 7.96 -36.22
C SER A 301 -8.99 8.27 -35.79
N PRO A 302 -8.12 8.74 -36.72
CA PRO A 302 -6.65 8.74 -36.56
C PRO A 302 -6.10 9.59 -35.42
N ILE A 303 -6.84 10.60 -34.96
CA ILE A 303 -6.39 11.59 -33.97
C ILE A 303 -6.34 10.99 -32.55
N LYS A 304 -7.14 9.96 -32.25
CA LYS A 304 -7.19 9.32 -30.91
C LYS A 304 -5.97 8.41 -30.63
N ARG A 305 -5.25 7.97 -31.67
CA ARG A 305 -4.17 6.97 -31.54
C ARG A 305 -2.89 7.53 -30.91
N LYS A 306 -2.57 8.80 -31.18
CA LYS A 306 -1.30 9.40 -30.73
C LYS A 306 -1.28 9.74 -29.23
N ALA A 307 -2.42 10.12 -28.66
CA ALA A 307 -2.54 10.44 -27.24
C ALA A 307 -2.50 9.21 -26.32
N SER A 308 -2.96 8.05 -26.79
CA SER A 308 -2.94 6.80 -26.00
C SER A 308 -1.57 6.15 -25.93
N GLU A 309 -0.77 6.25 -26.99
CA GLU A 309 0.58 5.65 -27.04
C GLU A 309 1.57 6.36 -26.11
N ASP A 310 1.49 7.69 -26.02
CA ASP A 310 2.33 8.49 -25.12
C ASP A 310 1.99 8.23 -23.64
N LEU A 311 0.71 8.02 -23.30
CA LEU A 311 0.27 7.74 -21.92
C LEU A 311 0.66 6.34 -21.43
N VAL A 312 0.59 5.33 -22.31
CA VAL A 312 0.96 3.94 -21.98
C VAL A 312 2.48 3.81 -21.77
N ARG A 313 3.28 4.50 -22.59
CA ARG A 313 4.75 4.46 -22.50
C ARG A 313 5.27 5.05 -21.19
N ASP A 314 4.61 6.09 -20.68
CA ASP A 314 4.99 6.75 -19.44
C ASP A 314 4.50 5.99 -18.19
N SER A 315 3.36 5.30 -18.26
CA SER A 315 2.86 4.47 -17.15
C SER A 315 3.71 3.22 -16.88
N ALA A 316 4.41 2.70 -17.90
CA ALA A 316 5.32 1.55 -17.75
C ALA A 316 6.66 1.89 -17.07
N SER A 317 6.95 3.19 -16.89
CA SER A 317 8.19 3.72 -16.29
C SER A 317 8.08 4.12 -14.81
N LEU A 318 6.91 3.90 -14.18
CA LEU A 318 6.69 3.97 -12.71
C LEU A 318 6.77 2.58 -12.03
#